data_AF-A0A6C0KI56-F1
#
_entry.id   AF-A0A6C0KI56-F1
#
_cell.length_a   1.000
_cell.length_b   1.000
_cell.length_c   1.000
_cell.angle_alpha   90.00
_cell.angle_beta   90.00
_cell.angle_gamma   90.00
#
_symmetry.space_group_name_H-M   'P 1'
#
loop_
_entity.id
_entity.type
_entity.pdbx_description
1 polymer ?
#
loop_
_entity_poly.entity_id
_entity_poly.type
_entity_poly.pdbx_seq_one_letter_code
_entity_poly.pdbx_strand_id
1 'polypeptide(L)'
;MECNFCKKTLSTKINLATHQKTAKYCLVLQGKTNTTFQCEHCNKFFTSNQTLTDHISHTCKKHKKKSYSEIQFENATYIKTINEKDATIIKLTHDKDAVISKLTHDKDAVISKLTQDKDAVISKLTQDKDAVIAKLEEKIDSLQKAIIEIASQPKTTHNNHNSNNSSNVTINNRFDIYNTKQIGDVLQKYLTKDVVARGQEGVAIMIGEYLLKGPNGEPLYECTDVARQKFEFINVDGNVETDPKATKLIRSINKSGLCEKTNTASDDLWTNTDGLMDHDKYGVYAGKITEIMMLENDSTKLRNKLASVTARQKGKKQ
;
A
#
# COMPACT_ATOMS: atom_id res chain seq x y z
N MET A 1 -58.57 63.97 32.66
CA MET A 1 -57.88 64.60 33.82
C MET A 1 -56.78 65.51 33.29
N GLU A 2 -56.63 66.71 33.85
CA GLU A 2 -55.73 67.74 33.34
C GLU A 2 -54.40 67.79 34.13
N CYS A 3 -53.28 68.00 33.44
CA CYS A 3 -52.00 68.21 34.09
C CYS A 3 -51.88 69.63 34.67
N ASN A 4 -51.65 69.74 35.98
CA ASN A 4 -51.58 71.03 36.67
C ASN A 4 -50.46 71.95 36.18
N PHE A 5 -49.36 71.39 35.64
CA PHE A 5 -48.18 72.15 35.22
C PHE A 5 -48.27 72.62 33.78
N CYS A 6 -48.78 71.76 32.89
CA CYS A 6 -48.70 71.99 31.45
C CYS A 6 -50.06 72.00 30.76
N LYS A 7 -51.14 71.87 31.55
CA LYS A 7 -52.54 71.96 31.13
C LYS A 7 -52.98 70.97 30.04
N LYS A 8 -52.20 69.90 29.83
CA LYS A 8 -52.55 68.82 28.89
C LYS A 8 -53.59 67.88 29.50
N THR A 9 -54.68 67.66 28.80
CA THR A 9 -55.75 66.73 29.19
C THR A 9 -55.43 65.31 28.76
N LEU A 10 -55.42 64.37 29.71
CA LEU A 10 -55.19 62.95 29.47
C LEU A 10 -56.38 62.08 29.87
N SER A 11 -56.50 60.93 29.18
CA SER A 11 -57.64 60.03 29.24
C SER A 11 -57.75 59.22 30.52
N THR A 12 -56.63 58.89 31.20
CA THR A 12 -56.62 58.04 32.39
C THR A 12 -55.67 58.56 33.47
N LYS A 13 -55.87 58.11 34.72
CA LYS A 13 -55.10 58.56 35.89
C LYS A 13 -53.66 58.05 35.82
N ILE A 14 -53.49 56.84 35.30
CA ILE A 14 -52.18 56.22 35.01
C ILE A 14 -51.44 57.06 33.98
N ASN A 15 -52.09 57.46 32.89
CA ASN A 15 -51.47 58.29 31.86
C ASN A 15 -51.06 59.66 32.40
N LEU A 16 -51.87 60.27 33.28
CA LEU A 16 -51.51 61.52 33.97
C LEU A 16 -50.28 61.36 34.86
N ALA A 17 -50.25 60.29 35.67
CA ALA A 17 -49.11 59.99 36.52
C ALA A 17 -47.82 59.75 35.71
N THR A 18 -47.89 58.97 34.63
CA THR A 18 -46.74 58.73 33.75
C THR A 18 -46.30 60.00 33.02
N HIS A 19 -47.25 60.81 32.54
CA HIS A 19 -46.97 62.08 31.88
C HIS A 19 -46.26 63.08 32.80
N GLN A 20 -46.74 63.26 34.03
CA GLN A 20 -46.11 64.16 35.01
C GLN A 20 -44.69 63.71 35.38
N LYS A 21 -44.41 62.40 35.33
CA LYS A 21 -43.11 61.82 35.66
C LYS A 21 -42.12 61.77 34.50
N THR A 22 -42.58 61.69 33.26
CA THR A 22 -41.70 61.39 32.11
C THR A 22 -41.73 62.43 30.99
N ALA A 23 -42.78 63.25 30.87
CA ALA A 23 -42.89 64.20 29.76
C ALA A 23 -41.92 65.37 29.92
N LYS A 24 -40.92 65.44 29.03
CA LYS A 24 -39.78 66.37 29.10
C LYS A 24 -40.19 67.83 29.34
N TYR A 25 -41.16 68.35 28.59
CA TYR A 25 -41.62 69.74 28.74
C TYR A 25 -42.35 69.98 30.06
N CYS A 26 -43.12 68.99 30.53
CA CYS A 26 -43.83 69.06 31.80
C CYS A 26 -42.86 69.01 32.98
N LEU A 27 -41.78 68.23 32.89
CA LEU A 27 -40.72 68.18 33.89
C LEU A 27 -39.94 69.50 33.99
N VAL A 28 -39.62 70.13 32.84
CA VAL A 28 -38.98 71.46 32.81
C VAL A 28 -39.87 72.50 33.51
N LEU A 29 -41.18 72.50 33.25
CA LEU A 29 -42.14 73.39 33.91
C LEU A 29 -42.29 73.10 35.42
N GLN A 30 -42.00 71.87 35.86
CA GLN A 30 -41.93 71.49 37.28
C GLN A 30 -40.60 71.88 37.94
N GLY A 31 -39.64 72.46 37.20
CA GLY A 31 -38.28 72.70 37.69
C GLY A 31 -37.46 71.42 37.89
N LYS A 32 -37.89 70.29 37.30
CA LYS A 32 -37.25 68.97 37.44
C LYS A 32 -36.54 68.57 36.14
N THR A 33 -35.36 67.99 36.24
CA THR A 33 -34.67 67.36 35.12
C THR A 33 -34.78 65.84 35.21
N ASN A 34 -35.02 65.17 34.07
CA ASN A 34 -35.01 63.70 34.03
C ASN A 34 -33.55 63.24 34.03
N THR A 35 -33.00 62.95 35.20
CA THR A 35 -31.60 62.52 35.38
C THR A 35 -31.43 61.00 35.38
N THR A 36 -32.53 60.24 35.35
CA THR A 36 -32.55 58.81 35.65
C THR A 36 -31.98 57.89 34.57
N PHE A 37 -32.16 58.22 33.29
CA PHE A 37 -31.73 57.36 32.17
C PHE A 37 -30.77 58.12 31.25
N GLN A 38 -29.53 58.27 31.70
CA GLN A 38 -28.46 58.95 30.96
C GLN A 38 -27.63 57.96 30.15
N CYS A 39 -27.36 58.29 28.89
CA CYS A 39 -26.40 57.55 28.07
C CYS A 39 -24.97 57.86 28.52
N GLU A 40 -24.24 56.85 28.97
CA GLU A 40 -22.85 56.99 29.45
C GLU A 40 -21.88 57.44 28.34
N HIS A 41 -22.20 57.17 27.08
CA HIS A 41 -21.32 57.50 25.96
C HIS A 41 -21.51 58.94 25.45
N CYS A 42 -22.71 59.52 25.58
CA CYS A 42 -22.99 60.84 25.03
C CYS A 42 -23.70 61.83 25.97
N ASN A 43 -24.00 61.42 27.20
CA ASN A 43 -24.65 62.19 28.25
C ASN A 43 -26.04 62.72 27.88
N LYS A 44 -26.70 62.12 26.88
CA LYS A 44 -28.10 62.40 26.56
C LYS A 44 -29.02 61.69 27.56
N PHE A 45 -30.08 62.36 27.99
CA PHE A 45 -31.09 61.82 28.89
C PHE A 45 -32.33 61.33 28.14
N PHE A 46 -32.90 60.23 28.60
CA PHE A 46 -34.03 59.54 28.00
C PHE A 46 -35.20 59.39 28.98
N THR A 47 -36.39 59.14 28.45
CA THR A 47 -37.62 59.06 29.26
C THR A 47 -37.84 57.68 29.87
N SER A 48 -37.21 56.63 29.34
CA SER A 48 -37.26 55.26 29.86
C SER A 48 -35.98 54.48 29.50
N ASN A 49 -35.75 53.38 30.21
CA ASN A 49 -34.64 52.47 29.93
C ASN A 49 -34.67 51.92 28.48
N GLN A 50 -35.84 51.54 27.97
CA GLN A 50 -35.97 51.01 26.61
C GLN A 50 -35.46 52.00 25.55
N THR A 51 -35.89 53.27 25.66
CA THR A 51 -35.46 54.32 24.72
C THR A 51 -33.97 54.66 24.81
N LEU A 52 -33.36 54.47 25.99
CA LEU A 52 -31.92 54.58 26.18
C LEU A 52 -31.18 53.42 25.50
N THR A 53 -31.65 52.18 25.67
CA THR A 53 -31.09 50.99 25.01
C THR A 53 -31.14 51.11 23.50
N ASP A 54 -32.31 51.45 22.94
CA ASP A 54 -32.49 51.64 21.49
C ASP A 54 -31.59 52.75 20.95
N HIS A 55 -31.38 53.81 21.75
CA HIS A 55 -30.43 54.84 21.42
C HIS A 55 -28.99 54.29 21.34
N ILE A 56 -28.52 53.59 22.37
CA ILE A 56 -27.16 53.05 22.44
C ILE A 56 -26.89 52.10 21.27
N SER A 57 -27.83 51.19 20.97
CA SER A 57 -27.67 50.19 19.91
C SER A 57 -27.73 50.79 18.50
N HIS A 58 -28.66 51.72 18.23
CA HIS A 58 -28.97 52.10 16.85
C HIS A 58 -28.52 53.50 16.47
N THR A 59 -28.56 54.48 17.38
CA THR A 59 -28.44 55.91 17.02
C THR A 59 -27.32 56.67 17.74
N CYS A 60 -26.69 56.09 18.76
CA CYS A 60 -25.63 56.72 19.54
C CYS A 60 -24.30 56.74 18.77
N LYS A 61 -24.00 57.87 18.12
CA LYS A 61 -22.74 58.06 17.38
C LYS A 61 -21.48 57.87 18.23
N LYS A 62 -21.50 58.33 19.49
CA LYS A 62 -20.33 58.21 20.39
C LYS A 62 -20.09 56.76 20.82
N HIS A 63 -21.15 56.00 21.11
CA HIS A 63 -21.06 54.56 21.38
C HIS A 63 -20.52 53.80 20.16
N LYS A 64 -21.08 54.04 18.96
CA LYS A 64 -20.59 53.42 17.71
C LYS A 64 -19.11 53.71 17.45
N LYS A 65 -18.66 54.95 17.67
CA LYS A 65 -17.26 55.34 17.50
C LYS A 65 -16.34 54.60 18.48
N LYS A 66 -16.74 54.48 19.74
CA LYS A 66 -15.98 53.75 20.78
C LYS A 66 -15.89 52.25 20.45
N SER A 67 -17.02 51.63 20.11
CA SER A 67 -17.06 50.22 19.68
C SER A 67 -16.18 49.96 18.45
N TYR A 68 -16.21 50.85 17.46
CA TYR A 68 -15.33 50.75 16.29
C TYR A 68 -13.84 50.84 16.67
N SER A 69 -13.46 51.75 17.57
CA SER A 69 -12.06 51.85 18.03
C SER A 69 -11.60 50.63 18.84
N GLU A 70 -12.49 50.02 19.62
CA GLU A 70 -12.20 48.79 20.38
C GLU A 70 -11.96 47.61 19.42
N ILE A 71 -12.83 47.44 18.42
CA ILE A 71 -12.68 46.42 17.38
C ILE A 71 -11.37 46.63 16.58
N GLN A 72 -11.03 47.87 16.25
CA GLN A 72 -9.77 48.17 15.55
C GLN A 72 -8.54 47.81 16.39
N PHE A 73 -8.57 48.11 17.69
CA PHE A 73 -7.51 47.76 18.60
C PHE A 73 -7.35 46.23 18.71
N GLU A 74 -8.47 45.51 18.86
CA GLU A 74 -8.47 44.05 18.92
C GLU A 74 -7.92 43.43 17.62
N ASN A 75 -8.37 43.91 16.46
CA ASN A 75 -7.86 43.48 15.16
C ASN A 75 -6.34 43.72 15.02
N ALA A 76 -5.83 44.85 15.51
CA ALA A 76 -4.39 45.12 15.49
C ALA A 76 -3.61 44.11 16.36
N THR A 77 -4.15 43.72 17.51
CA THR A 77 -3.54 42.68 18.36
C THR A 77 -3.55 41.30 17.70
N TYR A 78 -4.63 40.94 17.00
CA TYR A 78 -4.70 39.70 16.23
C TYR A 78 -3.67 39.69 15.09
N ILE A 79 -3.57 40.77 14.31
CA ILE A 79 -2.60 40.90 13.22
C ILE A 79 -1.17 40.74 13.73
N LYS A 80 -0.83 41.37 14.86
CA LYS A 80 0.49 41.22 15.49
C LYS A 80 0.80 39.77 15.82
N THR A 81 -0.17 39.07 16.43
CA THR A 81 -0.05 37.65 16.78
C THR A 81 0.10 36.75 15.54
N ILE A 82 -0.61 37.05 14.46
CA ILE A 82 -0.49 36.34 13.18
C ILE A 82 0.91 36.51 12.62
N ASN A 83 1.43 37.74 12.57
CA ASN A 83 2.76 38.01 12.04
C ASN A 83 3.88 37.30 12.84
N GLU A 84 3.74 37.22 14.17
CA GLU A 84 4.68 36.48 15.03
C GLU A 84 4.64 34.97 14.76
N LYS A 85 3.44 34.42 14.52
CA LYS A 85 3.27 33.02 14.12
C LYS A 85 3.84 32.75 12.73
N ASP A 86 3.60 33.63 11.76
CA ASP A 86 4.13 33.51 10.40
C ASP A 86 5.66 33.53 10.39
N ALA A 87 6.28 34.43 11.17
CA ALA A 87 7.74 34.45 11.34
C ALA A 87 8.28 33.13 11.92
N THR A 88 7.55 32.53 12.86
CA THR A 88 7.89 31.23 13.45
C THR A 88 7.76 30.09 12.43
N ILE A 89 6.71 30.10 11.60
CA ILE A 89 6.49 29.12 10.53
C ILE A 89 7.61 29.20 9.49
N ILE A 90 8.00 30.41 9.08
CA ILE A 90 9.11 30.62 8.13
C ILE A 90 10.40 30.00 8.67
N LYS A 91 10.73 30.26 9.95
CA LYS A 91 11.93 29.68 10.59
C LYS A 91 11.88 28.16 10.64
N LEU A 92 10.75 27.58 11.09
CA LEU A 92 10.57 26.13 11.14
C LEU A 92 10.66 25.48 9.76
N THR A 93 10.18 26.16 8.71
CA THR A 93 10.24 25.68 7.33
C THR A 93 11.68 25.63 6.84
N HIS A 94 12.44 26.71 7.06
CA HIS A 94 13.86 26.76 6.73
C HIS A 94 14.67 25.68 7.46
N ASP A 95 14.46 25.51 8.78
CA ASP A 95 15.16 24.49 9.56
C ASP A 95 14.80 23.07 9.08
N LYS A 96 13.54 22.83 8.71
CA LYS A 96 13.09 21.56 8.13
C LYS A 96 13.77 21.29 6.78
N ASP A 97 13.84 22.29 5.90
CA ASP A 97 14.48 22.14 4.58
C ASP A 97 15.97 21.84 4.72
N ALA A 98 16.67 22.50 5.65
CA ALA A 98 18.07 22.22 5.95
C ALA A 98 18.29 20.77 6.42
N VAL A 99 17.41 20.25 7.28
CA VAL A 99 17.45 18.85 7.74
C VAL A 99 17.20 17.89 6.57
N ILE A 100 16.22 18.17 5.70
CA ILE A 100 15.93 17.36 4.54
C ILE A 100 17.14 17.31 3.59
N SER A 101 17.75 18.46 3.28
CA SER A 101 18.94 18.50 2.42
C SER A 101 20.09 17.67 2.99
N LYS A 102 20.35 17.75 4.30
CA LYS A 102 21.39 16.94 4.95
C LYS A 102 21.08 15.44 4.86
N LEU A 103 19.84 15.04 5.18
CA LEU A 103 19.43 13.64 5.16
C LEU A 103 19.49 13.04 3.74
N THR A 104 19.13 13.83 2.72
CA THR A 104 19.26 13.41 1.31
C THR A 104 20.71 13.19 0.93
N HIS A 105 21.61 14.11 1.30
CA HIS A 105 23.03 13.97 1.03
C HIS A 105 23.64 12.72 1.70
N ASP A 106 23.33 12.51 2.98
CA ASP A 106 23.81 11.33 3.73
C ASP A 106 23.27 10.02 3.11
N LYS A 107 22.00 10.02 2.68
CA LYS A 107 21.38 8.88 1.98
C LYS A 107 22.07 8.58 0.65
N ASP A 108 22.35 9.59 -0.15
CA ASP A 108 23.02 9.42 -1.45
C ASP A 108 24.45 8.91 -1.29
N ALA A 109 25.18 9.40 -0.27
CA ALA A 109 26.51 8.91 0.07
C ALA A 109 26.50 7.42 0.44
N VAL A 110 25.53 6.99 1.25
CA VAL A 110 25.36 5.57 1.62
C VAL A 110 25.02 4.70 0.41
N ILE A 111 24.10 5.16 -0.46
CA ILE A 111 23.73 4.43 -1.68
C ILE A 111 24.94 4.27 -2.61
N SER A 112 25.71 5.34 -2.80
CA SER A 112 26.92 5.32 -3.62
C SER A 112 27.94 4.30 -3.09
N LYS A 113 28.17 4.30 -1.76
CA LYS A 113 29.10 3.35 -1.13
C LYS A 113 28.63 1.90 -1.27
N LEU A 114 27.35 1.63 -1.02
CA LEU A 114 26.78 0.29 -1.13
C LEU A 114 26.83 -0.23 -2.58
N THR A 115 26.65 0.65 -3.56
CA THR A 115 26.72 0.31 -4.99
C THR A 115 28.14 -0.08 -5.37
N GLN A 116 29.14 0.72 -4.94
CA GLN A 116 30.55 0.41 -5.17
C GLN A 116 30.97 -0.93 -4.55
N ASP A 117 30.55 -1.19 -3.31
CA ASP A 117 30.87 -2.43 -2.62
C ASP A 117 30.18 -3.64 -3.30
N LYS A 118 28.94 -3.48 -3.76
CA LYS A 118 28.22 -4.50 -4.52
C LYS A 118 28.92 -4.82 -5.84
N ASP A 119 29.33 -3.81 -6.60
CA ASP A 119 30.00 -3.99 -7.88
C ASP A 119 31.36 -4.68 -7.69
N ALA A 120 32.12 -4.32 -6.65
CA ALA A 120 33.38 -4.97 -6.30
C ALA A 120 33.18 -6.47 -5.99
N VAL A 121 32.12 -6.82 -5.25
CA VAL A 121 31.77 -8.22 -4.96
C VAL A 121 31.38 -8.97 -6.22
N ILE A 122 30.56 -8.36 -7.10
CA ILE A 122 30.16 -8.98 -8.38
C ILE A 122 31.40 -9.23 -9.25
N SER A 123 32.29 -8.25 -9.41
CA SER A 123 33.52 -8.42 -10.18
C SER A 123 34.39 -9.56 -9.64
N LYS A 124 34.55 -9.67 -8.32
CA LYS A 124 35.33 -10.76 -7.72
C LYS A 124 34.68 -12.12 -7.94
N LEU A 125 33.36 -12.22 -7.76
CA LEU A 125 32.64 -13.47 -7.98
C LEU A 125 32.68 -13.93 -9.45
N THR A 126 32.65 -12.98 -10.40
CA THR A 126 32.82 -13.29 -11.82
C THR A 126 34.21 -13.82 -12.12
N GLN A 127 35.26 -13.18 -11.60
CA GLN A 127 36.64 -13.67 -11.75
C GLN A 127 36.83 -15.08 -11.15
N ASP A 128 36.28 -15.34 -9.97
CA ASP A 128 36.35 -16.65 -9.34
C ASP A 128 35.61 -17.72 -10.16
N LYS A 129 34.45 -17.38 -10.74
CA LYS A 129 33.70 -18.27 -11.64
C LYS A 129 34.47 -18.58 -12.91
N ASP A 130 35.04 -17.57 -13.57
CA ASP A 130 35.81 -17.74 -14.80
C ASP A 130 37.05 -18.61 -14.54
N ALA A 131 37.72 -18.42 -13.40
CA ALA A 131 38.86 -19.26 -13.00
C ALA A 131 38.47 -20.73 -12.74
N VAL A 132 37.27 -20.97 -12.20
CA VAL A 132 36.73 -22.34 -12.02
C VAL A 132 36.36 -22.97 -13.36
N ILE A 133 35.74 -22.20 -14.26
CA ILE A 133 35.39 -22.66 -15.62
C ILE A 133 36.65 -23.09 -16.36
N ALA A 134 37.69 -22.25 -16.38
CA ALA A 134 38.96 -22.57 -17.05
C ALA A 134 39.59 -23.89 -16.52
N LYS A 135 39.57 -24.11 -15.20
CA LYS A 135 40.06 -25.36 -14.59
C LYS A 135 39.22 -26.59 -14.96
N LEU A 136 37.92 -26.41 -15.16
CA LEU A 136 37.04 -27.49 -15.61
C LEU A 136 37.28 -27.81 -17.09
N GLU A 137 37.47 -26.80 -17.93
CA GLU A 137 37.83 -26.96 -19.35
C GLU A 137 39.16 -27.72 -19.50
N GLU A 138 40.20 -27.35 -18.75
CA GLU A 138 41.48 -28.08 -18.74
C GLU A 138 41.32 -29.57 -18.35
N LYS A 139 40.48 -29.86 -17.35
CA LYS A 139 40.18 -31.24 -16.94
C LYS A 139 39.44 -32.01 -18.03
N ILE A 140 38.48 -31.37 -18.71
CA ILE A 140 37.75 -31.97 -19.83
C ILE A 140 38.74 -32.34 -20.94
N ASP A 141 39.63 -31.43 -21.32
CA ASP A 141 40.65 -31.67 -22.35
C ASP A 141 41.59 -32.82 -21.97
N SER A 142 42.02 -32.89 -20.71
CA SER A 142 42.84 -33.99 -20.20
C SER A 142 42.10 -35.33 -20.27
N LEU A 143 40.82 -35.37 -19.90
CA LEU A 143 40.01 -36.59 -19.95
C LEU A 143 39.77 -37.03 -21.40
N GLN A 144 39.52 -36.10 -22.32
CA GLN A 144 39.38 -36.40 -23.74
C GLN A 144 40.66 -37.03 -24.31
N LYS A 145 41.84 -36.51 -23.98
CA LYS A 145 43.13 -37.09 -24.39
C LYS A 145 43.28 -38.53 -23.88
N ALA A 146 42.97 -38.78 -22.61
CA ALA A 146 43.04 -40.13 -22.02
C ALA A 146 42.08 -41.12 -22.69
N ILE A 147 40.87 -40.69 -23.06
CA ILE A 147 39.90 -41.53 -23.79
C ILE A 147 40.46 -41.93 -25.16
N ILE A 148 41.07 -40.98 -25.90
CA ILE A 148 41.66 -41.24 -27.21
C ILE A 148 42.81 -42.26 -27.10
N GLU A 149 43.65 -42.13 -26.08
CA GLU A 149 44.76 -43.04 -25.82
C GLU A 149 44.29 -44.46 -25.50
N ILE A 150 43.26 -44.61 -24.65
CA ILE A 150 42.62 -45.90 -24.35
C ILE A 150 41.99 -46.51 -25.61
N ALA A 151 41.32 -45.70 -26.44
CA ALA A 151 40.71 -46.16 -27.68
C ALA A 151 41.74 -46.61 -28.74
N SER A 152 42.99 -46.15 -28.64
CA SER A 152 44.08 -46.46 -29.57
C SER A 152 44.86 -47.72 -29.22
N GLN A 153 44.59 -48.36 -28.08
CA GLN A 153 45.25 -49.62 -27.70
C GLN A 153 44.67 -50.82 -28.49
N PRO A 154 45.51 -51.77 -28.96
CA PRO A 154 45.05 -52.94 -29.70
C PRO A 154 44.20 -53.85 -28.81
N LYS A 155 42.97 -54.15 -29.26
CA LYS A 155 42.05 -55.06 -28.55
C LYS A 155 42.44 -56.51 -28.75
N THR A 156 42.79 -57.21 -27.67
CA THR A 156 42.76 -58.69 -27.64
C THR A 156 41.35 -59.16 -27.33
N THR A 157 40.71 -59.83 -28.29
CA THR A 157 39.36 -60.36 -28.18
C THR A 157 39.37 -61.66 -27.37
N HIS A 158 39.01 -61.61 -26.08
CA HIS A 158 38.51 -62.79 -25.39
C HIS A 158 36.98 -62.79 -25.46
N ASN A 159 36.44 -63.66 -26.31
CA ASN A 159 34.99 -63.94 -26.38
C ASN A 159 34.55 -64.58 -25.07
N ASN A 160 33.93 -63.79 -24.20
CA ASN A 160 33.03 -64.32 -23.19
C ASN A 160 31.62 -63.82 -23.51
N HIS A 161 30.77 -64.76 -23.90
CA HIS A 161 29.34 -64.55 -24.03
C HIS A 161 28.80 -64.27 -22.63
N ASN A 162 28.49 -63.01 -22.32
CA ASN A 162 27.62 -62.69 -21.19
C ASN A 162 26.43 -61.87 -21.69
N SER A 163 25.28 -62.25 -21.16
CA SER A 163 23.94 -61.90 -21.61
C SER A 163 23.67 -60.40 -21.55
N ASN A 164 22.91 -59.94 -22.54
CA ASN A 164 22.44 -58.57 -22.70
C ASN A 164 21.62 -58.12 -21.48
N ASN A 165 22.16 -57.22 -20.67
CA ASN A 165 21.33 -56.25 -19.97
C ASN A 165 21.44 -54.92 -20.70
N SER A 166 20.61 -54.78 -21.74
CA SER A 166 20.19 -53.47 -22.22
C SER A 166 19.29 -52.88 -21.14
N SER A 167 19.89 -52.26 -20.14
CA SER A 167 19.16 -51.31 -19.29
C SER A 167 18.73 -50.17 -20.20
N ASN A 168 17.46 -50.19 -20.61
CA ASN A 168 16.77 -49.04 -21.18
C ASN A 168 17.00 -47.87 -20.23
N VAL A 169 17.93 -46.98 -20.58
CA VAL A 169 18.08 -45.71 -19.89
C VAL A 169 16.86 -44.89 -20.30
N THR A 170 15.80 -44.95 -19.49
CA THR A 170 14.63 -44.08 -19.62
C THR A 170 15.03 -42.67 -19.18
N ILE A 171 15.78 -41.98 -20.04
CA ILE A 171 15.90 -40.52 -20.01
C ILE A 171 14.55 -40.05 -20.58
N ASN A 172 13.66 -39.37 -19.84
CA ASN A 172 13.53 -37.92 -19.99
C ASN A 172 12.50 -37.24 -19.05
N ASN A 173 11.89 -37.89 -18.04
CA ASN A 173 10.84 -37.26 -17.21
C ASN A 173 11.25 -37.06 -15.73
N ARG A 174 12.45 -36.52 -15.47
CA ARG A 174 12.87 -36.21 -14.10
C ARG A 174 12.44 -34.80 -13.71
N PHE A 175 11.89 -34.66 -12.51
CA PHE A 175 11.46 -33.39 -11.93
C PHE A 175 12.22 -33.14 -10.63
N ASP A 176 13.02 -32.07 -10.61
CA ASP A 176 13.61 -31.58 -9.36
C ASP A 176 12.63 -30.63 -8.68
N ILE A 177 11.80 -31.19 -7.80
CA ILE A 177 10.82 -30.43 -7.01
C ILE A 177 11.47 -29.40 -6.07
N TYR A 178 12.78 -29.47 -5.81
CA TYR A 178 13.50 -28.56 -4.91
C TYR A 178 14.34 -27.51 -5.66
N ASN A 179 14.33 -27.51 -7.00
CA ASN A 179 15.01 -26.50 -7.80
C ASN A 179 14.27 -25.15 -7.75
N THR A 180 14.46 -24.42 -6.64
CA THR A 180 13.77 -23.15 -6.41
C THR A 180 14.14 -22.07 -7.43
N LYS A 181 15.31 -22.17 -8.06
CA LYS A 181 15.72 -21.26 -9.13
C LYS A 181 14.84 -21.46 -10.37
N GLN A 182 14.77 -22.69 -10.88
CA GLN A 182 13.94 -23.00 -12.06
C GLN A 182 12.46 -22.70 -11.80
N ILE A 183 11.95 -23.10 -10.63
CA ILE A 183 10.56 -22.78 -10.23
C ILE A 183 10.39 -21.25 -10.20
N GLY A 184 11.33 -20.52 -9.61
CA GLY A 184 11.33 -19.07 -9.57
C GLY A 184 11.31 -18.43 -10.95
N ASP A 185 12.09 -18.95 -11.90
CA ASP A 185 12.14 -18.46 -13.29
C ASP A 185 10.79 -18.67 -14.01
N VAL A 186 10.13 -19.81 -13.79
CA VAL A 186 8.78 -20.08 -14.32
C VAL A 186 7.76 -19.12 -13.70
N LEU A 187 7.78 -18.93 -12.37
CA LEU A 187 6.89 -17.97 -11.70
C LEU A 187 7.12 -16.55 -12.25
N GLN A 188 8.38 -16.13 -12.41
CA GLN A 188 8.70 -14.79 -12.91
C GLN A 188 8.15 -14.55 -14.32
N LYS A 189 8.18 -15.59 -15.16
CA LYS A 189 7.77 -15.49 -16.56
C LYS A 189 6.26 -15.61 -16.76
N TYR A 190 5.57 -16.42 -15.95
CA TYR A 190 4.19 -16.84 -16.22
C TYR A 190 3.17 -16.47 -15.13
N LEU A 191 3.59 -15.98 -13.96
CA LEU A 191 2.66 -15.48 -12.92
C LEU A 191 2.20 -14.05 -13.26
N THR A 192 1.31 -13.94 -14.25
CA THR A 192 0.79 -12.64 -14.73
C THR A 192 -0.39 -12.13 -13.90
N LYS A 193 -0.80 -10.87 -14.14
CA LYS A 193 -2.01 -10.27 -13.56
C LYS A 193 -3.27 -11.12 -13.75
N ASP A 194 -3.42 -11.76 -14.92
CA ASP A 194 -4.57 -12.64 -15.21
C ASP A 194 -4.52 -13.97 -14.45
N VAL A 195 -3.32 -14.42 -14.08
CA VAL A 195 -3.13 -15.61 -13.23
C VAL A 195 -3.52 -15.27 -11.80
N VAL A 196 -3.01 -14.15 -11.25
CA VAL A 196 -3.31 -13.76 -9.87
C VAL A 196 -4.77 -13.32 -9.68
N ALA A 197 -5.40 -12.73 -10.70
CA ALA A 197 -6.84 -12.40 -10.70
C ALA A 197 -7.74 -13.64 -10.53
N ARG A 198 -7.25 -14.82 -10.92
CA ARG A 198 -7.95 -16.11 -10.75
C ARG A 198 -7.65 -16.79 -9.42
N GLY A 199 -6.78 -16.21 -8.58
CA GLY A 199 -6.42 -16.76 -7.27
C GLY A 199 -5.65 -18.08 -7.37
N GLN A 200 -5.84 -18.95 -6.39
CA GLN A 200 -5.15 -20.24 -6.29
C GLN A 200 -5.38 -21.16 -7.50
N GLU A 201 -6.56 -21.12 -8.10
CA GLU A 201 -6.87 -21.93 -9.29
C GLU A 201 -6.09 -21.46 -10.51
N GLY A 202 -5.91 -20.15 -10.66
CA GLY A 202 -5.07 -19.57 -11.70
C GLY A 202 -3.64 -20.07 -11.58
N VAL A 203 -3.08 -20.01 -10.36
CA VAL A 203 -1.73 -20.52 -10.06
C VAL A 203 -1.63 -22.00 -10.39
N ALA A 204 -2.60 -22.82 -9.98
CA ALA A 204 -2.61 -24.26 -10.25
C ALA A 204 -2.60 -24.60 -11.75
N ILE A 205 -3.36 -23.85 -12.56
CA ILE A 205 -3.36 -24.01 -14.03
C ILE A 205 -1.99 -23.62 -14.60
N MET A 206 -1.46 -22.47 -14.19
CA MET A 206 -0.18 -21.95 -14.68
C MET A 206 0.97 -22.92 -14.39
N ILE A 207 1.11 -23.40 -13.14
CA ILE A 207 2.17 -24.36 -12.80
C ILE A 207 1.94 -25.70 -13.50
N GLY A 208 0.70 -26.15 -13.62
CA GLY A 208 0.35 -27.39 -14.33
C GLY A 208 0.78 -27.36 -15.80
N GLU A 209 0.74 -26.18 -16.44
CA GLU A 209 1.12 -26.02 -17.83
C GLU A 209 2.61 -25.78 -18.03
N TYR A 210 3.22 -24.89 -17.24
CA TYR A 210 4.55 -24.36 -17.50
C TYR A 210 5.66 -24.89 -16.58
N LEU A 211 5.30 -25.58 -15.50
CA LEU A 211 6.27 -26.16 -14.55
C LEU A 211 6.24 -27.68 -14.53
N LEU A 212 5.04 -28.27 -14.61
CA LEU A 212 4.82 -29.70 -14.33
C LEU A 212 4.71 -30.56 -15.61
N LYS A 213 5.02 -29.97 -16.75
CA LYS A 213 5.11 -30.64 -18.06
C LYS A 213 6.50 -30.43 -18.64
N GLY A 214 6.99 -31.46 -19.33
CA GLY A 214 8.22 -31.36 -20.10
C GLY A 214 7.98 -30.69 -21.46
N PRO A 215 9.05 -30.52 -22.26
CA PRO A 215 9.01 -29.75 -23.51
C PRO A 215 8.00 -30.26 -24.54
N ASN A 216 7.66 -31.55 -24.53
CA ASN A 216 6.71 -32.17 -25.45
C ASN A 216 5.33 -32.40 -24.82
N GLY A 217 5.07 -31.79 -23.64
CA GLY A 217 3.81 -31.91 -22.92
C GLY A 217 3.68 -33.17 -22.06
N GLU A 218 4.74 -33.97 -21.96
CA GLU A 218 4.81 -35.14 -21.11
C GLU A 218 4.75 -34.75 -19.62
N PRO A 219 4.02 -35.49 -18.77
CA PRO A 219 3.84 -35.09 -17.38
C PRO A 219 5.13 -35.36 -16.58
N LEU A 220 5.55 -34.35 -15.81
CA LEU A 220 6.66 -34.44 -14.86
C LEU A 220 6.16 -34.68 -13.43
N TYR A 221 4.92 -34.32 -13.15
CA TYR A 221 4.27 -34.44 -11.85
C TYR A 221 2.78 -34.73 -12.05
N GLU A 222 2.30 -35.85 -11.54
CA GLU A 222 0.95 -36.36 -11.82
C GLU A 222 0.14 -36.65 -10.56
N CYS A 223 -1.16 -36.39 -10.61
CA CYS A 223 -2.12 -36.85 -9.61
C CYS A 223 -2.59 -38.27 -9.95
N THR A 224 -2.24 -39.24 -9.10
CA THR A 224 -2.60 -40.66 -9.29
C THR A 224 -3.86 -41.06 -8.57
N ASP A 225 -4.24 -40.33 -7.52
CA ASP A 225 -5.51 -40.47 -6.81
C ASP A 225 -6.06 -39.09 -6.49
N VAL A 226 -7.05 -38.65 -7.27
CA VAL A 226 -7.69 -37.32 -7.13
C VAL A 226 -8.41 -37.19 -5.79
N ALA A 227 -9.09 -38.25 -5.33
CA ALA A 227 -9.86 -38.20 -4.08
C ALA A 227 -8.95 -38.03 -2.86
N ARG A 228 -7.76 -38.64 -2.90
CA ARG A 228 -6.76 -38.52 -1.83
C ARG A 228 -5.75 -37.39 -2.05
N GLN A 229 -5.83 -36.68 -3.18
CA GLN A 229 -4.81 -35.72 -3.62
C GLN A 229 -3.40 -36.33 -3.55
N LYS A 230 -3.24 -37.55 -4.07
CA LYS A 230 -1.96 -38.26 -4.12
C LYS A 230 -1.25 -37.91 -5.42
N PHE A 231 -0.10 -37.26 -5.30
CA PHE A 231 0.73 -36.90 -6.44
C PHE A 231 2.02 -37.72 -6.47
N GLU A 232 2.53 -38.01 -7.66
CA GLU A 232 3.75 -38.75 -7.90
C GLU A 232 4.61 -38.05 -8.98
N PHE A 233 5.92 -38.13 -8.82
CA PHE A 233 6.90 -37.64 -9.81
C PHE A 233 8.18 -38.50 -9.74
N ILE A 234 8.98 -38.46 -10.79
CA ILE A 234 10.30 -39.11 -10.81
C ILE A 234 11.33 -38.05 -10.44
N ASN A 235 12.10 -38.28 -9.37
CA ASN A 235 13.08 -37.31 -8.88
C ASN A 235 14.38 -37.33 -9.74
N VAL A 236 15.35 -36.49 -9.37
CA VAL A 236 16.64 -36.37 -10.08
C VAL A 236 17.47 -37.67 -10.08
N ASP A 237 17.27 -38.53 -9.07
CA ASP A 237 17.93 -39.82 -8.94
C ASP A 237 17.24 -40.91 -9.78
N GLY A 238 16.07 -40.62 -10.35
CA GLY A 238 15.26 -41.57 -11.11
C GLY A 238 14.27 -42.37 -10.26
N ASN A 239 14.10 -42.04 -8.98
CA ASN A 239 13.17 -42.71 -8.08
C ASN A 239 11.78 -42.08 -8.15
N VAL A 240 10.73 -42.90 -8.06
CA VAL A 240 9.35 -42.40 -7.93
C VAL A 240 9.14 -41.91 -6.50
N GLU A 241 8.86 -40.62 -6.35
CA GLU A 241 8.47 -40.00 -5.10
C GLU A 241 6.99 -39.68 -5.07
N THR A 242 6.38 -39.79 -3.88
CA THR A 242 5.02 -39.32 -3.62
C THR A 242 5.05 -37.96 -2.92
N ASP A 243 4.09 -37.10 -3.26
CA ASP A 243 3.83 -35.83 -2.60
C ASP A 243 2.35 -35.70 -2.21
N PRO A 244 1.93 -36.31 -1.08
CA PRO A 244 0.55 -36.22 -0.63
C PRO A 244 0.14 -34.77 -0.39
N LYS A 245 -1.02 -34.38 -0.95
CA LYS A 245 -1.55 -33.01 -0.87
C LYS A 245 -0.60 -31.95 -1.45
N ALA A 246 0.29 -32.32 -2.37
CA ALA A 246 1.24 -31.41 -3.01
C ALA A 246 2.08 -30.58 -2.01
N THR A 247 2.36 -31.14 -0.84
CA THR A 247 2.99 -30.42 0.28
C THR A 247 4.43 -30.01 -0.05
N LYS A 248 5.19 -30.90 -0.70
CA LYS A 248 6.56 -30.61 -1.15
C LYS A 248 6.55 -29.55 -2.24
N LEU A 249 5.67 -29.69 -3.23
CA LEU A 249 5.56 -28.74 -4.34
C LEU A 249 5.18 -27.33 -3.85
N ILE A 250 4.14 -27.22 -3.02
CA ILE A 250 3.70 -25.94 -2.45
C ILE A 250 4.84 -25.28 -1.67
N ARG A 251 5.56 -26.05 -0.85
CA ARG A 251 6.69 -25.54 -0.08
C ARG A 251 7.79 -25.00 -0.99
N SER A 252 8.12 -25.71 -2.07
CA SER A 252 9.14 -25.28 -3.01
C SER A 252 8.70 -24.05 -3.81
N ILE A 253 7.43 -23.98 -4.22
CA ILE A 253 6.86 -22.80 -4.89
C ILE A 253 6.95 -21.56 -4.00
N ASN A 254 6.58 -21.67 -2.71
CA ASN A 254 6.69 -20.55 -1.77
C ASN A 254 8.14 -20.10 -1.58
N LYS A 255 9.07 -21.05 -1.39
CA LYS A 255 10.51 -20.77 -1.31
C LYS A 255 11.10 -20.16 -2.58
N SER A 256 10.41 -20.27 -3.72
CA SER A 256 10.81 -19.70 -5.01
C SER A 256 10.30 -18.26 -5.21
N GLY A 257 9.75 -17.65 -4.16
CA GLY A 257 9.30 -16.25 -4.15
C GLY A 257 7.91 -16.06 -4.73
N LEU A 258 6.98 -17.01 -4.53
CA LEU A 258 5.59 -16.86 -4.96
C LEU A 258 4.97 -15.56 -4.42
N CYS A 259 5.16 -15.24 -3.14
CA CYS A 259 4.54 -14.07 -2.51
C CYS A 259 5.05 -12.75 -3.11
N GLU A 260 6.37 -12.59 -3.27
CA GLU A 260 6.96 -11.39 -3.90
C GLU A 260 6.45 -11.20 -5.34
N LYS A 261 6.46 -12.28 -6.13
CA LYS A 261 6.01 -12.22 -7.53
C LYS A 261 4.50 -11.99 -7.64
N THR A 262 3.72 -12.51 -6.69
CA THR A 262 2.29 -12.23 -6.60
C THR A 262 2.04 -10.75 -6.33
N ASN A 263 2.80 -10.12 -5.41
CA ASN A 263 2.71 -8.68 -5.15
C ASN A 263 2.99 -7.88 -6.43
N THR A 264 4.10 -8.17 -7.11
CA THR A 264 4.45 -7.48 -8.37
C THR A 264 3.36 -7.60 -9.43
N ALA A 265 2.81 -8.80 -9.64
CA ALA A 265 1.73 -9.01 -10.61
C ALA A 265 0.40 -8.38 -10.17
N SER A 266 0.20 -8.18 -8.87
CA SER A 266 -1.00 -7.56 -8.30
C SER A 266 -0.98 -6.04 -8.47
N ASP A 267 0.19 -5.41 -8.36
CA ASP A 267 0.33 -3.98 -8.63
C ASP A 267 -0.11 -3.63 -10.05
N ASP A 268 0.25 -4.43 -11.04
CA ASP A 268 -0.22 -4.27 -12.42
C ASP A 268 -1.75 -4.47 -12.60
N LEU A 269 -2.41 -5.13 -11.63
CA LEU A 269 -3.83 -5.45 -11.70
C LEU A 269 -4.71 -4.30 -11.20
N TRP A 270 -4.30 -3.61 -10.14
CA TRP A 270 -5.06 -2.53 -9.51
C TRP A 270 -4.37 -1.17 -9.62
N THR A 271 -3.38 -0.99 -10.48
CA THR A 271 -2.83 0.34 -10.79
C THR A 271 -3.46 0.89 -12.05
N ASN A 272 -3.93 2.14 -11.99
CA ASN A 272 -4.49 2.86 -13.13
C ASN A 272 -3.39 3.44 -14.03
N THR A 273 -3.79 3.96 -15.20
CA THR A 273 -2.88 4.58 -16.17
C THR A 273 -2.04 5.72 -15.59
N ASP A 274 -2.53 6.36 -14.52
CA ASP A 274 -1.87 7.46 -13.83
C ASP A 274 -0.92 7.00 -12.70
N GLY A 275 -0.70 5.69 -12.55
CA GLY A 275 0.14 5.13 -11.48
C GLY A 275 -0.51 5.12 -10.09
N LEU A 276 -1.81 5.41 -10.00
CA LEU A 276 -2.57 5.41 -8.75
C LEU A 276 -3.37 4.12 -8.58
N MET A 277 -3.63 3.76 -7.32
CA MET A 277 -4.42 2.58 -6.98
C MET A 277 -5.89 2.73 -7.39
N ASP A 278 -6.40 1.72 -8.08
CA ASP A 278 -7.80 1.52 -8.45
C ASP A 278 -8.51 0.77 -7.32
N HIS A 279 -9.25 1.51 -6.49
CA HIS A 279 -9.96 0.95 -5.35
C HIS A 279 -11.06 -0.04 -5.74
N ASP A 280 -11.69 0.12 -6.92
CA ASP A 280 -12.73 -0.80 -7.38
C ASP A 280 -12.11 -2.14 -7.76
N LYS A 281 -11.00 -2.13 -8.51
CA LYS A 281 -10.25 -3.36 -8.82
C LYS A 281 -9.67 -4.01 -7.57
N TYR A 282 -9.16 -3.21 -6.62
CA TYR A 282 -8.69 -3.74 -5.35
C TYR A 282 -9.79 -4.51 -4.61
N GLY A 283 -11.00 -3.93 -4.51
CA GLY A 283 -12.14 -4.58 -3.86
C GLY A 283 -12.53 -5.93 -4.51
N VAL A 284 -12.36 -6.06 -5.82
CA VAL A 284 -12.67 -7.31 -6.56
C VAL A 284 -11.59 -8.38 -6.36
N TYR A 285 -10.31 -8.00 -6.42
CA TYR A 285 -9.21 -8.96 -6.52
C TYR A 285 -8.44 -9.20 -5.21
N ALA A 286 -8.56 -8.34 -4.20
CA ALA A 286 -7.82 -8.47 -2.94
C ALA A 286 -8.01 -9.84 -2.29
N GLY A 287 -9.23 -10.40 -2.32
CA GLY A 287 -9.51 -11.74 -1.79
C GLY A 287 -8.77 -12.85 -2.55
N LYS A 288 -8.69 -12.73 -3.89
CA LYS A 288 -7.98 -13.69 -4.76
C LYS A 288 -6.47 -13.64 -4.55
N ILE A 289 -5.93 -12.46 -4.30
CA ILE A 289 -4.52 -12.27 -4.04
C ILE A 289 -4.15 -12.75 -2.64
N THR A 290 -4.99 -12.46 -1.64
CA THR A 290 -4.81 -12.93 -0.26
C THR A 290 -4.77 -14.46 -0.18
N GLU A 291 -5.65 -15.17 -0.91
CA GLU A 291 -5.61 -16.64 -0.91
C GLU A 291 -4.34 -17.21 -1.55
N ILE A 292 -3.69 -16.51 -2.49
CA ILE A 292 -2.39 -16.93 -3.03
C ILE A 292 -1.28 -16.68 -1.98
N MET A 293 -1.30 -15.54 -1.30
CA MET A 293 -0.30 -15.21 -0.27
C MET A 293 -0.39 -16.14 0.94
N MET A 294 -1.59 -16.64 1.26
CA MET A 294 -1.83 -17.55 2.38
C MET A 294 -1.84 -19.03 1.97
N LEU A 295 -1.13 -19.39 0.89
CA LEU A 295 -1.12 -20.76 0.36
C LEU A 295 -0.62 -21.80 1.37
N GLU A 296 0.25 -21.42 2.32
CA GLU A 296 0.69 -22.33 3.40
C GLU A 296 -0.43 -22.63 4.40
N ASN A 297 -1.32 -21.67 4.64
CA ASN A 297 -2.41 -21.80 5.60
C ASN A 297 -3.58 -22.56 4.98
N ASP A 298 -3.96 -22.20 3.76
CA ASP A 298 -4.99 -22.88 2.99
C ASP A 298 -4.57 -22.98 1.52
N SER A 299 -4.28 -24.19 1.07
CA SER A 299 -4.01 -24.51 -0.34
C SER A 299 -5.13 -25.33 -0.98
N THR A 300 -6.32 -25.35 -0.41
CA THR A 300 -7.38 -26.27 -0.82
C THR A 300 -7.81 -26.07 -2.27
N LYS A 301 -7.99 -24.81 -2.70
CA LYS A 301 -8.36 -24.50 -4.09
C LYS A 301 -7.25 -24.87 -5.07
N LEU A 302 -5.99 -24.56 -4.71
CA LEU A 302 -4.83 -24.94 -5.50
C LEU A 302 -4.74 -26.46 -5.65
N ARG A 303 -4.78 -27.22 -4.56
CA ARG A 303 -4.64 -28.68 -4.58
C ARG A 303 -5.77 -29.35 -5.36
N ASN A 304 -7.01 -28.90 -5.18
CA ASN A 304 -8.16 -29.42 -5.92
C ASN A 304 -7.99 -29.19 -7.43
N LYS A 305 -7.61 -27.96 -7.82
CA LYS A 305 -7.43 -27.64 -9.23
C LYS A 305 -6.22 -28.36 -9.81
N LEU A 306 -5.12 -28.45 -9.06
CA LEU A 306 -3.90 -29.15 -9.45
C LEU A 306 -4.18 -30.64 -9.68
N ALA A 307 -4.92 -31.30 -8.78
CA ALA A 307 -5.32 -32.69 -8.91
C ALA A 307 -6.12 -32.94 -10.20
N SER A 308 -6.99 -31.99 -10.57
CA SER A 308 -7.76 -32.06 -11.82
C SER A 308 -6.89 -31.88 -13.06
N VAL A 309 -6.00 -30.88 -13.09
CA VAL A 309 -5.21 -30.56 -14.30
C VAL A 309 -4.00 -31.47 -14.50
N THR A 310 -3.57 -32.19 -13.46
CA THR A 310 -2.47 -33.16 -13.50
C THR A 310 -2.93 -34.61 -13.34
N ALA A 311 -4.24 -34.88 -13.42
CA ALA A 311 -4.79 -36.23 -13.27
C ALA A 311 -4.18 -37.18 -14.30
N ARG A 312 -3.59 -38.28 -13.83
CA ARG A 312 -3.05 -39.33 -14.69
C ARG A 312 -4.18 -39.88 -15.56
N GLN A 313 -4.05 -39.70 -16.88
CA GLN A 313 -5.00 -40.23 -17.84
C GLN A 313 -4.92 -41.76 -17.76
N LYS A 314 -6.01 -42.43 -17.38
CA LYS A 314 -6.09 -43.89 -17.52
C LYS A 314 -6.00 -44.18 -19.02
N GLY A 315 -4.87 -44.71 -19.46
CA GLY A 315 -4.72 -45.22 -20.82
C GLY A 315 -5.91 -46.13 -21.13
N LYS A 316 -6.58 -45.88 -22.27
CA LYS A 316 -7.46 -46.88 -22.86
C LYS A 316 -6.62 -48.15 -22.94
N LYS A 317 -6.98 -49.17 -22.16
CA LYS A 317 -6.54 -50.52 -22.48
C LYS A 317 -6.97 -50.75 -23.93
N GLN A 318 -6.00 -51.00 -24.80
CA GLN A 318 -6.25 -51.47 -26.17
C GLN A 318 -7.22 -52.65 -26.14
#